data_AF-A0A164GBT6-F1
#
_entry.id   AF-A0A164GBT6-F1
#
_cell.length_a   1.000
_cell.length_b   1.000
_cell.length_c   1.000
_cell.angle_alpha   90.00
_cell.angle_beta   90.00
_cell.angle_gamma   90.00
#
_symmetry.space_group_name_H-M   'P 1'
#
loop_
_entity.id
_entity.type
_entity.pdbx_description
1 polymer ?
#
loop_
_entity_poly.entity_id
_entity_poly.type
_entity_poly.pdbx_seq_one_letter_code
_entity_poly.pdbx_strand_id
1 'polypeptide(L)'
;MKPCKQPGCSYTHHSLLHDDKRSPAKDTRTCTARSDGFRSMTLGMLRLKVQNHDRSWRMANVFIDEGSDTTLMRSAFAVALNIQGHSQVLTVDGAGGLVTRHRSKRVQFQILTPDGDVVMLEGSTMKLVASPTPITDWSKQKLQWPHLRDLPVGEVGGKVDILIGTDYLHLLAAQETREGTECEPIASKTRLGWIVRGVTNKSQHVTAIRSFTISGHTPLDNLSAEIRWFCDTEDFGTEY
;
A
#
# COMPACT_ATOMS: atom_id res chain seq x y z
N MET A 1 6.88 -31.82 19.95
CA MET A 1 7.53 -31.08 21.06
C MET A 1 6.96 -31.57 22.38
N LYS A 2 7.77 -31.72 23.45
CA LYS A 2 7.29 -32.26 24.74
C LYS A 2 6.65 -31.13 25.59
N PRO A 3 5.58 -31.42 26.35
CA PRO A 3 5.00 -30.45 27.28
C PRO A 3 5.99 -30.06 28.37
N CYS A 4 5.98 -28.78 28.76
CA CYS A 4 6.84 -28.29 29.85
C CYS A 4 6.45 -28.98 31.17
N LYS A 5 7.46 -29.33 31.98
CA LYS A 5 7.29 -30.00 33.27
C LYS A 5 7.29 -29.04 34.47
N GLN A 6 7.35 -27.72 34.25
CA GLN A 6 7.42 -26.73 35.32
C GLN A 6 6.01 -26.41 35.88
N PRO A 7 5.83 -26.35 37.21
CA PRO A 7 4.53 -26.08 37.81
C PRO A 7 3.96 -24.74 37.33
N GLY A 8 2.76 -24.75 36.75
CA GLY A 8 2.08 -23.56 36.23
C GLY A 8 2.38 -23.19 34.77
N CYS A 9 3.15 -23.99 34.03
CA CYS A 9 3.41 -23.78 32.60
C CYS A 9 2.57 -24.73 31.72
N SER A 10 1.63 -24.19 30.95
CA SER A 10 0.79 -24.96 30.00
C SER A 10 1.35 -25.05 28.57
N TYR A 11 2.56 -24.52 28.34
CA TYR A 11 3.19 -24.44 27.01
C TYR A 11 4.16 -25.60 26.73
N THR A 12 4.38 -25.89 25.44
CA THR A 12 5.37 -26.89 24.96
C THR A 12 6.69 -26.21 24.61
N HIS A 13 7.63 -26.20 25.56
CA HIS A 13 8.99 -25.69 25.35
C HIS A 13 10.00 -26.43 26.25
N HIS A 14 11.29 -26.19 26.03
CA HIS A 14 12.36 -26.77 26.85
C HIS A 14 12.47 -26.07 28.21
N SER A 15 12.65 -26.82 29.30
CA SER A 15 12.63 -26.29 30.69
C SER A 15 13.68 -25.21 30.98
N LEU A 16 14.79 -25.19 30.23
CA LEU A 16 15.83 -24.16 30.33
C LEU A 16 15.41 -22.76 29.86
N LEU A 17 14.21 -22.61 29.27
CA LEU A 17 13.66 -21.33 28.83
C LEU A 17 12.91 -20.59 29.95
N HIS A 18 12.76 -21.21 31.12
CA HIS A 18 12.27 -20.52 32.30
C HIS A 18 13.43 -19.79 32.98
N ASP A 19 13.31 -18.47 33.04
CA ASP A 19 14.20 -17.61 33.79
C ASP A 19 13.49 -17.19 35.09
N ASP A 20 14.03 -17.58 36.24
CA ASP A 20 13.44 -17.36 37.58
C ASP A 20 13.34 -15.86 37.97
N LYS A 21 13.70 -14.95 37.06
CA LYS A 21 13.61 -13.50 37.24
C LYS A 21 12.53 -12.80 36.41
N ARG A 22 11.66 -13.53 35.70
CA ARG A 22 10.50 -12.93 35.01
C ARG A 22 9.19 -13.52 35.49
N SER A 23 8.47 -12.74 36.30
CA SER A 23 7.06 -12.99 36.59
C SER A 23 6.26 -13.01 35.28
N PRO A 24 5.38 -13.99 35.04
CA PRO A 24 4.48 -13.96 33.91
C PRO A 24 3.48 -12.81 34.11
N ALA A 25 3.46 -11.85 33.19
CA ALA A 25 2.45 -10.79 33.17
C ALA A 25 1.07 -11.44 33.04
N LYS A 26 0.32 -11.46 34.13
CA LYS A 26 -1.09 -11.89 34.16
C LYS A 26 -1.92 -10.89 33.37
N ASP A 27 -2.65 -11.40 32.39
CA ASP A 27 -3.90 -10.88 31.81
C ASP A 27 -4.10 -9.37 31.93
N THR A 28 -3.47 -8.63 31.01
CA THR A 28 -3.99 -7.30 30.69
C THR A 28 -5.26 -7.51 29.87
N ARG A 29 -6.42 -7.49 30.53
CA ARG A 29 -7.69 -7.22 29.85
C ARG A 29 -7.46 -6.00 28.97
N THR A 30 -7.55 -6.17 27.65
CA THR A 30 -7.45 -5.06 26.72
C THR A 30 -8.70 -4.21 26.91
N CYS A 31 -8.67 -3.30 27.88
CA CYS A 31 -9.53 -2.14 27.87
C CYS A 31 -9.15 -1.37 26.62
N THR A 32 -9.84 -1.63 25.51
CA THR A 32 -9.89 -0.68 24.43
C THR A 32 -10.62 0.52 24.99
N ALA A 33 -9.86 1.47 25.55
CA ALA A 33 -10.36 2.82 25.70
C ALA A 33 -10.72 3.27 24.28
N ARG A 34 -12.03 3.27 23.98
CA ARG A 34 -12.56 3.94 22.80
C ARG A 34 -12.32 5.42 23.02
N SER A 35 -11.14 5.90 22.60
CA SER A 35 -10.93 7.32 22.39
C SER A 35 -11.66 7.68 21.11
N ASP A 36 -12.61 8.57 21.25
CA ASP A 36 -13.30 9.18 20.12
C ASP A 36 -12.30 10.14 19.44
N GLY A 37 -12.02 9.92 18.17
CA GLY A 37 -11.17 10.78 17.34
C GLY A 37 -9.79 10.20 17.02
N PHE A 38 -9.66 9.59 15.85
CA PHE A 38 -8.36 9.37 15.21
C PHE A 38 -7.94 10.64 14.47
N ARG A 39 -6.68 11.08 14.60
CA ARG A 39 -6.10 12.04 13.64
C ARG A 39 -6.08 11.38 12.27
N SER A 40 -7.01 11.79 11.40
CA SER A 40 -7.13 11.23 10.05
C SER A 40 -6.25 12.03 9.09
N MET A 41 -5.45 11.33 8.31
CA MET A 41 -4.64 11.93 7.25
C MET A 41 -5.12 11.41 5.90
N THR A 42 -5.27 12.31 4.95
CA THR A 42 -5.51 11.95 3.56
C THR A 42 -4.18 11.91 2.81
N LEU A 43 -4.05 10.90 1.97
CA LEU A 43 -2.86 10.62 1.17
C LEU A 43 -3.13 11.03 -0.26
N GLY A 44 -2.12 10.93 -1.12
CA GLY A 44 -2.25 11.18 -2.54
C GLY A 44 -3.11 10.16 -3.28
N MET A 45 -4.38 10.07 -2.94
CA MET A 45 -5.33 9.16 -3.56
C MET A 45 -6.17 9.91 -4.59
N LEU A 46 -6.36 9.28 -5.73
CA LEU A 46 -7.29 9.72 -6.76
C LEU A 46 -7.89 8.51 -7.47
N ARG A 47 -8.92 8.71 -8.28
CA ARG A 47 -9.48 7.64 -9.11
C ARG A 47 -9.32 7.97 -10.58
N LEU A 48 -8.74 7.05 -11.34
CA LEU A 48 -8.59 7.17 -12.79
C LEU A 48 -9.33 6.07 -13.51
N LYS A 49 -9.73 6.36 -14.75
CA LYS A 49 -10.19 5.34 -15.67
C LYS A 49 -8.98 4.69 -16.33
N VAL A 50 -8.93 3.37 -16.31
CA VAL A 50 -7.95 2.54 -16.98
C VAL A 50 -8.65 1.78 -18.09
N GLN A 51 -8.06 1.73 -19.28
CA GLN A 51 -8.66 1.05 -20.41
C GLN A 51 -8.59 -0.47 -20.22
N ASN A 52 -9.71 -1.14 -20.44
CA ASN A 52 -9.82 -2.59 -20.50
C ASN A 52 -9.48 -3.08 -21.92
N HIS A 53 -9.15 -4.36 -22.06
CA HIS A 53 -8.87 -4.98 -23.36
C HIS A 53 -10.00 -4.82 -24.39
N ASP A 54 -11.25 -4.76 -23.93
CA ASP A 54 -12.44 -4.53 -24.78
C ASP A 54 -12.66 -3.04 -25.15
N ARG A 55 -11.69 -2.17 -24.84
CA ARG A 55 -11.73 -0.70 -25.00
C ARG A 55 -12.72 0.04 -24.10
N SER A 56 -13.41 -0.66 -23.20
CA SER A 56 -14.18 -0.01 -22.13
C SER A 56 -13.24 0.60 -21.09
N TRP A 57 -13.79 1.47 -20.24
CA TRP A 57 -13.04 2.16 -19.18
C TRP A 57 -13.49 1.66 -17.82
N ARG A 58 -12.52 1.32 -16.96
CA ARG A 58 -12.79 0.90 -15.58
C ARG A 58 -12.09 1.81 -14.58
N MET A 59 -12.79 2.15 -13.50
CA MET A 59 -12.21 2.95 -12.42
C MET A 59 -11.18 2.15 -11.62
N ALA A 60 -10.06 2.79 -11.33
CA ALA A 60 -8.97 2.31 -10.49
C ALA A 60 -8.76 3.28 -9.33
N ASN A 61 -8.53 2.77 -8.12
CA ASN A 61 -7.98 3.55 -7.01
C ASN A 61 -6.48 3.68 -7.21
N VAL A 62 -6.02 4.91 -7.42
CA VAL A 62 -4.62 5.24 -7.69
C VAL A 62 -4.01 5.91 -6.48
N PHE A 63 -2.86 5.41 -6.04
CA PHE A 63 -2.06 5.99 -4.98
C PHE A 63 -0.80 6.64 -5.57
N ILE A 64 -0.62 7.92 -5.32
CA ILE A 64 0.55 8.70 -5.75
C ILE A 64 1.57 8.71 -4.63
N ASP A 65 2.67 8.00 -4.86
CA ASP A 65 3.73 7.78 -3.90
C ASP A 65 5.08 8.24 -4.44
N GLU A 66 5.48 9.46 -4.07
CA GLU A 66 6.78 10.02 -4.44
C GLU A 66 7.95 9.35 -3.71
N GLY A 67 7.68 8.51 -2.71
CA GLY A 67 8.68 7.66 -2.06
C GLY A 67 9.04 6.41 -2.87
N SER A 68 8.32 6.14 -3.96
CA SER A 68 8.57 5.04 -4.87
C SER A 68 9.17 5.55 -6.19
N ASP A 69 10.13 4.83 -6.75
CA ASP A 69 10.75 5.12 -8.06
C ASP A 69 10.04 4.43 -9.22
N THR A 70 9.03 3.59 -8.94
CA THR A 70 8.38 2.75 -9.94
C THR A 70 6.85 2.71 -9.78
N THR A 71 6.16 2.59 -10.92
CA THR A 71 4.73 2.35 -10.99
C THR A 71 4.39 0.87 -10.85
N LEU A 72 3.45 0.57 -9.96
CA LEU A 72 3.01 -0.79 -9.65
C LEU A 72 1.51 -0.95 -9.89
N MET A 73 1.12 -2.08 -10.49
CA MET A 73 -0.30 -2.44 -10.67
C MET A 73 -0.63 -3.70 -9.87
N ARG A 74 -1.78 -3.72 -9.20
CA ARG A 74 -2.24 -4.92 -8.52
C ARG A 74 -2.48 -6.03 -9.53
N SER A 75 -1.86 -7.20 -9.37
CA SER A 75 -1.97 -8.33 -10.32
C SER A 75 -3.43 -8.72 -10.60
N ALA A 76 -4.28 -8.73 -9.58
CA ALA A 76 -5.71 -9.02 -9.74
C ALA A 76 -6.45 -7.96 -10.57
N PHE A 77 -6.02 -6.69 -10.53
CA PHE A 77 -6.60 -5.64 -11.35
C PHE A 77 -6.16 -5.77 -12.82
N ALA A 78 -4.87 -6.04 -13.06
CA ALA A 78 -4.36 -6.35 -14.41
C ALA A 78 -5.11 -7.51 -15.07
N VAL A 79 -5.31 -8.61 -14.33
CA VAL A 79 -6.09 -9.78 -14.80
C VAL A 79 -7.53 -9.39 -15.11
N ALA A 80 -8.17 -8.60 -14.25
CA ALA A 80 -9.56 -8.19 -14.44
C ALA A 80 -9.77 -7.20 -15.60
N LEU A 81 -8.69 -6.60 -16.11
CA LEU A 81 -8.67 -5.77 -17.33
C LEU A 81 -8.11 -6.52 -18.55
N ASN A 82 -7.78 -7.80 -18.38
CA ASN A 82 -7.10 -8.63 -19.38
C ASN A 82 -5.83 -7.96 -19.96
N ILE A 83 -5.10 -7.22 -19.13
CA ILE A 83 -3.84 -6.58 -19.50
C ILE A 83 -2.75 -7.65 -19.53
N GLN A 84 -2.13 -7.80 -20.70
CA GLN A 84 -1.01 -8.72 -20.90
C GLN A 84 0.33 -8.03 -20.67
N GLY A 85 1.35 -8.83 -20.40
CA GLY A 85 2.68 -8.32 -20.11
C GLY A 85 3.72 -9.43 -20.03
N HIS A 86 4.98 -9.04 -20.07
CA HIS A 86 6.12 -9.95 -20.06
C HIS A 86 6.43 -10.39 -18.63
N SER A 87 6.56 -11.69 -18.40
CA SER A 87 6.92 -12.24 -17.09
C SER A 87 8.31 -11.75 -16.66
N GLN A 88 8.44 -11.36 -15.40
CA GLN A 88 9.69 -10.90 -14.79
C GLN A 88 9.73 -11.25 -13.30
N VAL A 89 10.90 -11.09 -12.68
CA VAL A 89 11.05 -11.07 -11.23
C VAL A 89 11.27 -9.63 -10.79
N LEU A 90 10.33 -9.09 -10.01
CA LEU A 90 10.42 -7.75 -9.46
C LEU A 90 11.12 -7.81 -8.09
N THR A 91 12.23 -7.10 -7.95
CA THR A 91 12.88 -6.87 -6.66
C THR A 91 12.38 -5.55 -6.10
N VAL A 92 11.90 -5.57 -4.85
CA VAL A 92 11.42 -4.38 -4.14
C VAL A 92 12.33 -4.15 -2.94
N ASP A 93 12.97 -2.99 -2.91
CA ASP A 93 13.69 -2.50 -1.74
C ASP A 93 12.72 -1.64 -0.89
N GLY A 94 12.30 -2.20 0.24
CA GLY A 94 11.36 -1.54 1.14
C GLY A 94 12.06 -0.70 2.21
N ALA A 95 11.34 0.28 2.74
CA ALA A 95 11.80 1.05 3.90
C ALA A 95 12.27 0.12 5.04
N GLY A 96 13.48 0.37 5.54
CA GLY A 96 14.14 -0.50 6.52
C GLY A 96 15.13 -1.52 5.92
N GLY A 97 15.43 -1.44 4.62
CA GLY A 97 16.40 -2.31 3.94
C GLY A 97 15.87 -3.72 3.68
N LEU A 98 14.55 -3.90 3.72
CA LEU A 98 13.92 -5.19 3.45
C LEU A 98 13.79 -5.38 1.94
N VAL A 99 14.67 -6.20 1.39
CA VAL A 99 14.63 -6.57 -0.04
C VAL A 99 13.75 -7.81 -0.22
N THR A 100 12.72 -7.71 -1.06
CA THR A 100 11.82 -8.83 -1.39
C THR A 100 11.75 -9.05 -2.89
N ARG A 101 11.46 -10.29 -3.32
CA ARG A 101 11.34 -10.66 -4.75
C ARG A 101 9.96 -11.22 -5.04
N HIS A 102 9.38 -10.77 -6.16
CA HIS A 102 8.01 -11.09 -6.55
C HIS A 102 7.96 -11.60 -7.98
N ARG A 103 7.17 -12.65 -8.22
CA ARG A 103 6.73 -12.96 -9.60
C ARG A 103 5.85 -11.81 -10.07
N SER A 104 6.23 -11.21 -11.18
CA SER A 104 5.62 -10.00 -11.72
C SER A 104 5.46 -10.11 -13.23
N LYS A 105 4.65 -9.24 -13.80
CA LYS A 105 4.62 -8.95 -15.23
C LYS A 105 4.91 -7.47 -15.44
N ARG A 106 5.71 -7.15 -16.45
CA ARG A 106 5.85 -5.78 -16.96
C ARG A 106 4.70 -5.52 -17.93
N VAL A 107 3.86 -4.55 -17.60
CA VAL A 107 2.59 -4.29 -18.29
C VAL A 107 2.54 -2.85 -18.79
N GLN A 108 1.94 -2.65 -19.95
CA GLN A 108 1.59 -1.33 -20.47
C GLN A 108 0.07 -1.17 -20.41
N PHE A 109 -0.40 0.02 -20.03
CA PHE A 109 -1.82 0.31 -19.86
C PHE A 109 -2.12 1.78 -20.09
N GLN A 110 -3.32 2.05 -20.56
CA GLN A 110 -3.79 3.41 -20.83
C GLN A 110 -4.67 3.93 -19.70
N ILE A 111 -4.44 5.19 -19.33
CA ILE A 111 -5.30 5.93 -18.41
C ILE A 111 -5.98 7.10 -19.14
N LEU A 112 -7.21 7.42 -18.74
CA LEU A 112 -7.91 8.63 -19.19
C LEU A 112 -7.77 9.71 -18.12
N THR A 113 -7.19 10.84 -18.51
CA THR A 113 -7.07 12.04 -17.66
C THR A 113 -8.41 12.77 -17.53
N PRO A 114 -8.56 13.66 -16.52
CA PRO A 114 -9.76 14.49 -16.40
C PRO A 114 -10.03 15.39 -17.61
N ASP A 115 -8.96 15.82 -18.30
CA ASP A 115 -9.04 16.69 -19.48
C ASP A 115 -9.38 15.91 -20.78
N GLY A 116 -9.47 14.58 -20.70
CA GLY A 116 -9.84 13.71 -21.83
C GLY A 116 -8.65 13.12 -22.58
N ASP A 117 -7.42 13.46 -22.22
CA ASP A 117 -6.22 12.85 -22.80
C ASP A 117 -6.09 11.38 -22.39
N VAL A 118 -5.63 10.56 -23.32
CA VAL A 118 -5.22 9.18 -23.05
C VAL A 118 -3.70 9.11 -22.92
N VAL A 119 -3.23 8.66 -21.76
CA VAL A 119 -1.80 8.53 -21.46
C VAL A 119 -1.44 7.06 -21.33
N MET A 120 -0.38 6.64 -22.01
CA MET A 120 0.20 5.30 -21.86
C MET A 120 1.18 5.28 -20.69
N LEU A 121 0.98 4.35 -19.77
CA LEU A 121 1.89 4.06 -18.67
C LEU A 121 2.43 2.65 -18.80
N GLU A 122 3.58 2.42 -18.20
CA GLU A 122 4.20 1.13 -18.02
C GLU A 122 4.46 0.92 -16.53
N GLY A 123 4.34 -0.32 -16.07
CA GLY A 123 4.60 -0.64 -14.67
C GLY A 123 4.76 -2.13 -14.45
N SER A 124 5.01 -2.49 -13.20
CA SER A 124 5.19 -3.88 -12.79
C SER A 124 4.00 -4.37 -11.97
N THR A 125 3.54 -5.60 -12.19
CA THR A 125 2.43 -6.12 -11.38
C THR A 125 2.90 -6.67 -10.03
N MET A 126 2.10 -6.53 -8.99
CA MET A 126 2.33 -7.18 -7.70
C MET A 126 1.01 -7.55 -7.00
N LYS A 127 1.00 -8.58 -6.15
CA LYS A 127 -0.23 -9.04 -5.47
C LYS A 127 -0.87 -7.96 -4.60
N LEU A 128 -0.05 -7.21 -3.87
CA LEU A 128 -0.44 -6.10 -3.02
C LEU A 128 0.55 -4.96 -3.25
N VAL A 129 0.09 -3.85 -3.83
CA VAL A 129 0.95 -2.70 -4.16
C VAL A 129 1.14 -1.74 -2.99
N ALA A 130 0.10 -1.58 -2.17
CA ALA A 130 0.12 -0.81 -0.94
C ALA A 130 -1.03 -1.29 -0.03
N SER A 131 -0.88 -1.08 1.28
CA SER A 131 -1.96 -1.28 2.24
C SER A 131 -3.20 -0.46 1.87
N PRO A 132 -4.43 -0.97 2.09
CA PRO A 132 -5.65 -0.20 1.85
C PRO A 132 -5.65 1.13 2.61
N THR A 133 -6.10 2.19 1.94
CA THR A 133 -6.21 3.53 2.52
C THR A 133 -7.62 3.77 3.05
N PRO A 134 -7.80 4.64 4.07
CA PRO A 134 -9.14 5.04 4.50
C PRO A 134 -9.95 5.63 3.34
N ILE A 135 -11.22 5.24 3.24
CA ILE A 135 -12.13 5.83 2.26
C ILE A 135 -12.54 7.22 2.73
N THR A 136 -12.43 8.20 1.83
CA THR A 136 -12.61 9.63 2.08
C THR A 136 -13.58 10.17 1.03
N ASP A 137 -14.80 10.52 1.44
CA ASP A 137 -15.82 11.15 0.58
C ASP A 137 -15.63 12.66 0.52
N TRP A 138 -14.79 13.10 -0.43
CA TRP A 138 -14.51 14.52 -0.61
C TRP A 138 -15.70 15.34 -1.10
N SER A 139 -16.77 14.72 -1.60
CA SER A 139 -17.98 15.46 -1.99
C SER A 139 -18.59 16.22 -0.81
N LYS A 140 -18.41 15.69 0.41
CA LYS A 140 -18.87 16.30 1.67
C LYS A 140 -17.72 16.90 2.45
N GLN A 141 -16.61 16.18 2.57
CA GLN A 141 -15.52 16.58 3.48
C GLN A 141 -14.87 17.90 3.06
N LYS A 142 -14.77 18.20 1.76
CA LYS A 142 -14.19 19.45 1.25
C LYS A 142 -14.92 20.71 1.73
N LEU A 143 -16.19 20.59 2.11
CA LEU A 143 -17.03 21.73 2.50
C LEU A 143 -16.55 22.41 3.79
N GLN A 144 -15.80 21.69 4.62
CA GLN A 144 -15.19 22.20 5.85
C GLN A 144 -14.15 23.30 5.58
N TRP A 145 -13.55 23.32 4.39
CA TRP A 145 -12.43 24.21 4.05
C TRP A 145 -12.78 25.10 2.87
N PRO A 146 -12.87 26.44 3.05
CA PRO A 146 -13.24 27.37 1.98
C PRO A 146 -12.44 27.21 0.68
N HIS A 147 -11.13 26.96 0.77
CA HIS A 147 -10.23 26.82 -0.38
C HIS A 147 -10.40 25.52 -1.17
N LEU A 148 -11.17 24.55 -0.66
CA LEU A 148 -11.42 23.26 -1.31
C LEU A 148 -12.85 23.10 -1.85
N ARG A 149 -13.76 24.03 -1.54
CA ARG A 149 -15.21 23.85 -1.77
C ARG A 149 -15.58 23.66 -3.23
N ASP A 150 -14.89 24.33 -4.13
CA ASP A 150 -15.12 24.32 -5.58
C ASP A 150 -14.48 23.11 -6.28
N LEU A 151 -13.61 22.34 -5.61
CA LEU A 151 -12.85 21.28 -6.26
C LEU A 151 -13.73 20.13 -6.75
N PRO A 152 -13.55 19.62 -7.98
CA PRO A 152 -14.32 18.51 -8.53
C PRO A 152 -13.80 17.14 -8.05
N VAL A 153 -13.66 16.99 -6.73
CA VAL A 153 -13.15 15.76 -6.08
C VAL A 153 -14.30 14.95 -5.49
N GLY A 154 -14.22 13.62 -5.63
CA GLY A 154 -15.21 12.67 -5.13
C GLY A 154 -14.61 11.70 -4.11
N GLU A 155 -15.27 10.56 -3.94
CA GLU A 155 -14.78 9.50 -3.06
C GLU A 155 -13.46 8.90 -3.56
N VAL A 156 -12.47 8.82 -2.68
CA VAL A 156 -11.15 8.22 -2.92
C VAL A 156 -10.77 7.27 -1.77
N GLY A 157 -9.77 6.44 -2.02
CA GLY A 157 -9.21 5.52 -1.02
C GLY A 157 -9.68 4.07 -1.20
N GLY A 158 -9.49 3.25 -0.18
CA GLY A 158 -9.78 1.83 -0.21
C GLY A 158 -8.61 1.00 -0.74
N LYS A 159 -8.92 -0.13 -1.40
CA LYS A 159 -7.90 -1.04 -1.93
C LYS A 159 -7.21 -0.41 -3.13
N VAL A 160 -5.90 -0.22 -3.04
CA VAL A 160 -5.09 0.36 -4.11
C VAL A 160 -5.01 -0.61 -5.29
N ASP A 161 -5.33 -0.10 -6.48
CA ASP A 161 -5.23 -0.83 -7.74
C ASP A 161 -3.92 -0.50 -8.45
N ILE A 162 -3.49 0.76 -8.40
CA ILE A 162 -2.26 1.25 -9.02
C ILE A 162 -1.53 2.17 -8.03
N LEU A 163 -0.24 1.98 -7.88
CA LEU A 163 0.67 2.96 -7.27
C LEU A 163 1.47 3.61 -8.41
N ILE A 164 1.50 4.94 -8.46
CA ILE A 164 2.34 5.68 -9.40
C ILE A 164 3.49 6.33 -8.63
N GLY A 165 4.70 5.99 -9.03
CA GLY A 165 5.94 6.49 -8.45
C GLY A 165 6.44 7.75 -9.16
N THR A 166 7.72 8.06 -8.93
CA THR A 166 8.41 9.19 -9.53
C THR A 166 8.84 8.96 -10.98
N ASP A 167 8.69 7.74 -11.52
CA ASP A 167 8.88 7.41 -12.93
C ASP A 167 7.94 8.19 -13.88
N TYR A 168 6.82 8.69 -13.37
CA TYR A 168 5.88 9.56 -14.09
C TYR A 168 5.72 10.95 -13.46
N LEU A 169 6.77 11.50 -12.82
CA LEU A 169 6.69 12.78 -12.09
C LEU A 169 6.18 13.95 -12.94
N HIS A 170 6.41 13.96 -14.25
CA HIS A 170 5.88 14.98 -15.16
C HIS A 170 4.34 14.99 -15.25
N LEU A 171 3.66 13.90 -14.89
CA LEU A 171 2.19 13.84 -14.76
C LEU A 171 1.72 14.30 -13.38
N LEU A 172 2.60 14.22 -12.37
CA LEU A 172 2.34 14.51 -10.97
C LEU A 172 2.69 15.94 -10.57
N ALA A 173 3.45 16.65 -11.42
CA ALA A 173 3.81 18.04 -11.20
C ALA A 173 2.58 18.91 -10.94
N ALA A 174 2.62 19.68 -9.85
CA ALA A 174 1.55 20.60 -9.49
C ALA A 174 1.47 21.76 -10.49
N GLN A 175 0.32 21.91 -11.12
CA GLN A 175 -0.02 23.02 -12.02
C GLN A 175 -0.69 24.17 -11.26
N GLU A 176 -1.40 23.83 -10.18
CA GLU A 176 -2.12 24.75 -9.30
C GLU A 176 -2.14 24.15 -7.89
N THR A 177 -2.04 24.98 -6.85
CA THR A 177 -2.16 24.55 -5.46
C THR A 177 -3.21 25.40 -4.75
N ARG A 178 -4.06 24.77 -3.93
CA ARG A 178 -5.01 25.40 -3.02
C ARG A 178 -4.60 25.12 -1.59
N GLU A 179 -4.26 26.18 -0.87
CA GLU A 179 -3.76 26.11 0.50
C GLU A 179 -4.73 26.80 1.45
N GLY A 180 -4.81 26.25 2.67
CA GLY A 180 -5.55 26.84 3.76
C GLY A 180 -4.60 27.47 4.78
N THR A 181 -5.07 27.56 6.02
CA THR A 181 -4.22 27.92 7.15
C THR A 181 -3.39 26.71 7.63
N GLU A 182 -2.54 26.93 8.63
CA GLU A 182 -1.68 25.89 9.19
C GLU A 182 -2.43 24.59 9.52
N CYS A 183 -1.83 23.46 9.13
CA CYS A 183 -2.34 22.11 9.34
C CYS A 183 -3.67 21.77 8.64
N GLU A 184 -4.17 22.62 7.74
CA GLU A 184 -5.31 22.28 6.88
C GLU A 184 -4.86 21.45 5.68
N PRO A 185 -5.77 20.67 5.06
CA PRO A 185 -5.45 19.94 3.86
C PRO A 185 -5.08 20.88 2.71
N ILE A 186 -4.12 20.45 1.91
CA ILE A 186 -3.67 21.13 0.69
C ILE A 186 -4.17 20.30 -0.50
N ALA A 187 -4.66 20.98 -1.53
CA ALA A 187 -4.97 20.34 -2.80
C ALA A 187 -4.02 20.82 -3.89
N SER A 188 -3.56 19.89 -4.72
CA SER A 188 -2.71 20.17 -5.88
C SER A 188 -3.36 19.60 -7.13
N LYS A 189 -3.48 20.43 -8.18
CA LYS A 189 -3.92 20.01 -9.50
C LYS A 189 -2.72 19.46 -10.26
N THR A 190 -2.83 18.23 -10.76
CA THR A 190 -1.85 17.60 -11.64
C THR A 190 -2.50 17.24 -12.97
N ARG A 191 -1.72 16.73 -13.93
CA ARG A 191 -2.30 16.22 -15.19
C ARG A 191 -3.24 15.02 -14.98
N LEU A 192 -3.12 14.34 -13.84
CA LEU A 192 -3.98 13.21 -13.48
C LEU A 192 -5.22 13.66 -12.69
N GLY A 193 -5.30 14.93 -12.29
CA GLY A 193 -6.41 15.51 -11.56
C GLY A 193 -6.01 16.09 -10.21
N TRP A 194 -7.02 16.41 -9.41
CA TRP A 194 -6.85 17.00 -8.09
C TRP A 194 -6.49 15.95 -7.05
N ILE A 195 -5.41 16.21 -6.32
CA ILE A 195 -4.93 15.40 -5.21
C ILE A 195 -5.06 16.23 -3.94
N VAL A 196 -5.77 15.72 -2.93
CA VAL A 196 -5.86 16.39 -1.63
C VAL A 196 -5.02 15.61 -0.63
N ARG A 197 -4.17 16.30 0.14
CA ARG A 197 -3.26 15.73 1.14
C ARG A 197 -3.33 16.50 2.45
N GLY A 198 -2.99 15.86 3.56
CA GLY A 198 -2.93 16.50 4.88
C GLY A 198 -4.00 16.04 5.87
N VAL A 199 -4.12 16.78 6.98
CA VAL A 199 -4.92 16.37 8.15
C VAL A 199 -6.39 16.71 7.92
N THR A 200 -7.26 15.70 8.01
CA THR A 200 -8.71 15.85 7.83
C THR A 200 -9.49 15.84 9.15
N ASN A 201 -8.88 15.40 10.24
CA ASN A 201 -9.46 15.48 11.59
C ASN A 201 -8.38 15.90 12.59
N LYS A 202 -8.65 16.96 13.36
CA LYS A 202 -7.73 17.60 14.33
C LYS A 202 -7.75 16.94 15.73
N SER A 203 -8.11 15.65 15.85
CA SER A 203 -7.95 14.94 17.12
C SER A 203 -6.50 14.99 17.61
N GLN A 204 -6.33 15.28 18.90
CA GLN A 204 -5.02 15.43 19.55
C GLN A 204 -4.36 14.08 19.89
N HIS A 205 -5.09 12.97 19.80
CA HIS A 205 -4.55 11.65 20.09
C HIS A 205 -4.08 10.93 18.81
N VAL A 206 -2.77 10.72 18.71
CA VAL A 206 -2.17 9.80 17.72
C VAL A 206 -2.08 8.42 18.36
N THR A 207 -3.05 7.56 18.07
CA THR A 207 -3.09 6.18 18.58
C THR A 207 -2.53 5.17 17.57
N ALA A 208 -2.31 5.57 16.31
CA ALA A 208 -1.75 4.71 15.27
C ALA A 208 -0.93 5.53 14.25
N ILE A 209 0.29 5.07 13.96
CA ILE A 209 1.11 5.55 12.84
C ILE A 209 0.86 4.60 11.66
N ARG A 210 0.52 5.16 10.48
CA ARG A 210 0.39 4.37 9.25
C ARG A 210 1.57 4.65 8.34
N SER A 211 2.46 3.67 8.22
CA SER A 211 3.42 3.60 7.14
C SER A 211 2.85 2.72 6.04
N PHE A 212 2.88 3.18 4.79
CA PHE A 212 2.47 2.38 3.64
C PHE A 212 3.68 1.61 3.17
N THR A 213 3.90 0.44 3.76
CA THR A 213 4.94 -0.47 3.28
C THR A 213 4.45 -1.13 2.00
N ILE A 214 5.30 -1.14 0.97
CA ILE A 214 5.17 -2.06 -0.15
C ILE A 214 5.43 -3.47 0.43
N SER A 215 4.38 -4.10 0.96
CA SER A 215 4.52 -5.33 1.72
C SER A 215 4.79 -6.51 0.80
N GLY A 216 6.01 -7.06 0.87
CA GLY A 216 6.22 -8.45 0.53
C GLY A 216 5.73 -9.32 1.68
N HIS A 217 4.67 -10.10 1.45
CA HIS A 217 4.33 -11.19 2.36
C HIS A 217 5.31 -12.34 2.12
N THR A 218 6.30 -12.48 2.99
CA THR A 218 6.76 -13.80 3.42
C THR A 218 6.29 -13.99 4.84
N PRO A 219 5.23 -14.79 5.09
CA PRO A 219 4.98 -15.31 6.42
C PRO A 219 6.25 -16.03 6.89
N LEU A 220 6.67 -15.76 8.14
CA LEU A 220 7.85 -16.36 8.78
C LEU A 220 7.86 -17.90 8.78
N ASP A 221 6.76 -18.54 8.40
CA ASP A 221 6.60 -20.00 8.35
C ASP A 221 7.19 -20.66 7.09
N ASN A 222 7.64 -19.89 6.09
CA ASN A 222 8.03 -20.47 4.78
C ASN A 222 9.54 -20.58 4.51
N LEU A 223 10.39 -20.30 5.51
CA LEU A 223 11.86 -20.43 5.36
C LEU A 223 12.26 -21.87 4.97
N SER A 224 11.51 -22.87 5.43
CA SER A 224 11.76 -24.28 5.12
C SER A 224 11.42 -24.67 3.68
N ALA A 225 10.44 -24.01 3.04
CA ALA A 225 10.07 -24.28 1.66
C ALA A 225 11.03 -23.59 0.66
N GLU A 226 11.51 -22.39 1.01
CA GLU A 226 12.50 -21.68 0.19
C GLU A 226 13.89 -22.31 0.25
N ILE A 227 14.30 -22.83 1.42
CA ILE A 227 15.54 -23.61 1.54
C ILE A 227 15.45 -24.92 0.75
N ARG A 228 14.31 -25.61 0.78
CA ARG A 228 14.11 -26.83 -0.03
C ARG A 228 14.17 -26.53 -1.53
N TRP A 229 13.51 -25.46 -1.98
CA TRP A 229 13.59 -25.06 -3.39
C TRP A 229 15.02 -24.72 -3.81
N PHE A 230 15.78 -24.02 -2.96
CA PHE A 230 17.18 -23.71 -3.22
C PHE A 230 18.04 -24.98 -3.32
N CYS A 231 17.91 -25.92 -2.37
CA CYS A 231 18.65 -27.19 -2.38
C CYS A 231 18.27 -28.10 -3.55
N ASP A 232 17.00 -28.15 -3.97
CA ASP A 232 16.55 -28.94 -5.12
C ASP A 232 17.13 -28.41 -6.45
N THR A 233 17.50 -27.13 -6.54
CA THR A 233 18.18 -26.55 -7.72
C THR A 233 19.69 -26.79 -7.76
N GLU A 234 20.33 -27.19 -6.66
CA GLU A 234 21.78 -27.48 -6.64
C GLU A 234 22.11 -28.95 -6.96
N ASP A 235 21.10 -29.83 -7.00
CA ASP A 235 21.27 -31.26 -7.35
C ASP A 235 21.19 -31.56 -8.87
N PHE A 236 21.03 -30.55 -9.73
CA PHE A 236 21.10 -30.73 -11.19
C PHE A 236 22.51 -30.49 -11.73
N GLY A 237 23.39 -31.46 -11.44
CA GLY A 237 24.50 -31.97 -12.25
C GLY A 237 25.39 -31.01 -13.06
N THR A 238 26.67 -30.93 -12.68
CA THR A 238 27.77 -30.84 -13.65
C THR A 238 28.33 -32.23 -13.89
N GLU A 239 27.92 -32.88 -14.97
CA GLU A 239 28.70 -33.94 -15.61
C GLU A 239 29.43 -33.34 -16.83
N TYR A 240 30.75 -33.30 -16.76
CA TYR A 240 31.67 -33.37 -17.90
C TYR A 240 32.92 -34.14 -17.48
#